data_AF-K1PTG0-F1
#
_entry.id   AF-K1PTG0-F1
#
_cell.length_a   1.000
_cell.length_b   1.000
_cell.length_c   1.000
_cell.angle_alpha   90.00
_cell.angle_beta   90.00
_cell.angle_gamma   90.00
#
_symmetry.space_group_name_H-M   'P 1'
#
loop_
_entity.id
_entity.type
_entity.pdbx_description
1 polymer ?
#
loop_
_entity_poly.entity_id
_entity_poly.type
_entity_poly.pdbx_seq_one_letter_code
_entity_poly.pdbx_strand_id
1 'polypeptide(L)'
;MQLNLGIFEYNNHCGYILKPDFMRRDDRRFDPFAESIMDGVVAATLTIKVVLPTLAVIRMAVMDENNKLLGHRVLPVMGLRPGYRHIPLRNECNLPLLMPTVFVHISVKDYVPDDMSVYIEALINPIAYLSEQEKHSQQLAVLEDAEFSVQSNGRASVPPSPQHEDSKPLAGNKSSVPAFTEEVTKQQITKKPTHPLVKAEPSNGQPNPSLLVPTPLKDLKNQKGFFKVICKRDKELESLSKKHEKARETMREIHELQEERLMISQVKAKTAMEKVHAKSLKKAIKTGNVEQVEQANRQEYQQLTREQDEKVPPNVALHE
;
A
#
# COMPACT_ATOMS: atom_id res chain seq x y z
N MET A 1 40.91 4.23 0.91
CA MET A 1 41.97 3.48 1.63
C MET A 1 41.44 2.82 2.90
N GLN A 2 40.84 3.55 3.85
CA GLN A 2 40.34 2.98 5.12
C GLN A 2 39.37 1.80 4.95
N LEU A 3 38.45 1.88 3.98
CA LEU A 3 37.47 0.82 3.70
C LEU A 3 38.14 -0.50 3.27
N ASN A 4 39.16 -0.43 2.42
CA ASN A 4 39.90 -1.62 1.97
C ASN A 4 40.68 -2.25 3.12
N LEU A 5 41.34 -1.43 3.95
CA LEU A 5 42.05 -1.95 5.14
C LEU A 5 41.08 -2.67 6.09
N GLY A 6 39.90 -2.10 6.34
CA GLY A 6 38.92 -2.73 7.23
C GLY A 6 38.30 -4.00 6.65
N ILE A 7 38.03 -4.06 5.34
CA ILE A 7 37.38 -5.25 4.77
C ILE A 7 38.34 -6.42 4.62
N PHE A 8 39.61 -6.18 4.28
CA PHE A 8 40.63 -7.24 4.12
C PHE A 8 41.30 -7.66 5.43
N GLU A 9 40.91 -7.08 6.57
CA GLU A 9 41.18 -7.65 7.90
C GLU A 9 40.42 -8.96 8.11
N TYR A 10 39.22 -9.08 7.52
CA TYR A 10 38.46 -10.32 7.53
C TYR A 10 39.21 -11.44 6.80
N ASN A 11 38.96 -12.68 7.22
CA ASN A 11 39.65 -13.87 6.74
C ASN A 11 41.17 -13.85 7.06
N ASN A 12 41.52 -13.48 8.29
CA ASN A 12 42.88 -13.50 8.84
C ASN A 12 43.91 -12.73 8.01
N HIS A 13 43.55 -11.55 7.49
CA HIS A 13 44.45 -10.72 6.68
C HIS A 13 45.05 -11.42 5.44
N CYS A 14 44.44 -12.51 4.95
CA CYS A 14 44.99 -13.22 3.78
C CYS A 14 44.84 -12.44 2.47
N GLY A 15 44.08 -11.32 2.48
CA GLY A 15 43.83 -10.52 1.28
C GLY A 15 42.75 -11.09 0.35
N TYR A 16 42.09 -12.20 0.74
CA TYR A 16 41.03 -12.83 -0.03
C TYR A 16 39.71 -12.85 0.76
N ILE A 17 38.63 -12.43 0.10
CA ILE A 17 37.27 -12.50 0.62
C ILE A 17 36.43 -13.29 -0.38
N LEU A 18 35.78 -14.34 0.10
CA LEU A 18 34.93 -15.16 -0.74
C LEU A 18 33.71 -14.35 -1.17
N LYS A 19 33.49 -14.23 -2.49
CA LYS A 19 32.29 -13.58 -3.03
C LYS A 19 31.03 -14.32 -2.54
N PRO A 20 29.90 -13.61 -2.32
CA PRO A 20 28.62 -14.24 -1.99
C PRO A 20 28.21 -15.31 -3.02
N ASP A 21 27.52 -16.35 -2.58
CA ASP A 21 27.17 -17.54 -3.38
C ASP A 21 26.48 -17.20 -4.71
N PHE A 22 25.55 -16.25 -4.69
CA PHE A 22 24.82 -15.81 -5.87
C PHE A 22 25.69 -15.06 -6.90
N MET A 23 26.89 -14.57 -6.52
CA MET A 23 27.88 -13.98 -7.43
C MET A 23 28.93 -14.99 -7.91
N ARG A 24 28.86 -16.24 -7.43
CA ARG A 24 29.78 -17.34 -7.77
C ARG A 24 29.14 -18.44 -8.62
N ARG A 25 27.82 -18.43 -8.76
CA ARG A 25 27.02 -19.45 -9.43
C ARG A 25 26.90 -19.18 -10.92
N ASP A 26 27.29 -20.15 -11.75
CA ASP A 26 27.24 -20.05 -13.22
C ASP A 26 25.81 -20.20 -13.77
N ASP A 27 24.93 -20.83 -13.00
CA ASP A 27 23.52 -21.04 -13.34
C ASP A 27 22.63 -19.82 -13.11
N ARG A 28 23.17 -18.74 -12.53
CA ARG A 28 22.39 -17.56 -12.11
C ARG A 28 23.01 -16.26 -12.62
N ARG A 29 22.18 -15.36 -13.14
CA ARG A 29 22.61 -13.98 -13.46
C ARG A 29 22.31 -13.06 -12.27
N PHE A 30 23.36 -12.43 -11.75
CA PHE A 30 23.26 -11.36 -10.75
C PHE A 30 23.29 -10.01 -11.48
N ASP A 31 22.23 -9.23 -11.31
CA ASP A 31 22.18 -7.82 -11.73
C ASP A 31 22.30 -6.93 -10.47
N PRO A 32 23.36 -6.11 -10.35
CA PRO A 32 23.57 -5.21 -9.21
C PRO A 32 22.49 -4.13 -9.06
N PHE A 33 21.70 -3.87 -10.11
CA PHE A 33 20.71 -2.79 -10.16
C PHE A 33 19.27 -3.30 -10.29
N ALA A 34 19.06 -4.61 -10.27
CA ALA A 34 17.72 -5.17 -10.34
C ALA A 34 16.94 -4.85 -9.05
N GLU A 35 15.74 -4.27 -9.21
CA GLU A 35 14.75 -4.14 -8.13
C GLU A 35 14.02 -5.46 -7.83
N SER A 36 14.28 -6.52 -8.61
CA SER A 36 13.69 -7.84 -8.35
C SER A 36 14.36 -8.52 -7.17
N ILE A 37 13.53 -9.17 -6.36
CA ILE A 37 13.92 -9.93 -5.18
C ILE A 37 14.95 -11.00 -5.58
N MET A 38 16.13 -10.98 -4.96
CA MET A 38 17.11 -12.06 -5.12
C MET A 38 16.50 -13.39 -4.71
N ASP A 39 16.69 -14.40 -5.56
CA ASP A 39 16.16 -15.75 -5.37
C ASP A 39 16.74 -16.41 -4.10
N GLY A 40 15.90 -16.61 -3.08
CA GLY A 40 16.27 -17.05 -1.73
C GLY A 40 16.13 -15.99 -0.62
N VAL A 41 15.82 -14.74 -0.96
CA VAL A 41 15.53 -13.66 -0.01
C VAL A 41 14.03 -13.36 -0.05
N VAL A 42 13.31 -13.69 1.03
CA VAL A 42 11.91 -13.28 1.18
C VAL A 42 11.89 -11.81 1.59
N ALA A 43 11.72 -10.91 0.62
CA ALA A 43 11.52 -9.49 0.92
C ALA A 43 10.10 -9.29 1.48
N ALA A 44 10.02 -9.07 2.79
CA ALA A 44 8.80 -8.66 3.46
C ALA A 44 8.85 -7.14 3.73
N THR A 45 7.84 -6.42 3.25
CA THR A 45 7.68 -4.99 3.52
C THR A 45 6.67 -4.79 4.64
N LEU A 46 7.08 -4.11 5.71
CA LEU A 46 6.22 -3.79 6.85
C LEU A 46 6.03 -2.28 6.96
N THR A 47 4.77 -1.82 6.93
CA THR A 47 4.40 -0.41 7.11
C THR A 47 3.74 -0.22 8.47
N ILE A 48 4.29 0.65 9.31
CA ILE A 48 3.81 0.90 10.67
C ILE A 48 3.45 2.37 10.82
N LYS A 49 2.21 2.67 11.24
CA LYS A 49 1.79 4.03 11.64
C LYS A 49 2.09 4.23 13.12
N VAL A 50 2.90 5.24 13.45
CA VAL A 50 3.33 5.52 14.83
C VAL A 50 2.77 6.87 15.28
N VAL A 51 1.98 6.87 16.37
CA VAL A 51 1.36 8.09 16.91
C VAL A 51 2.35 8.89 17.77
N LEU A 52 3.13 8.20 18.61
CA LEU A 52 4.10 8.81 19.53
C LEU A 52 5.51 8.24 19.29
N PRO A 53 6.30 8.81 18.36
CA PRO A 53 7.60 8.27 18.00
C PRO A 53 8.63 8.35 19.15
N THR A 54 8.46 9.28 20.09
CA THR A 54 9.36 9.49 21.23
C THR A 54 9.38 8.34 22.23
N LEU A 55 8.28 7.59 22.35
CA LEU A 55 8.14 6.46 23.26
C LEU A 55 8.20 5.11 22.53
N ALA A 56 8.20 5.12 21.20
CA ALA A 56 8.13 3.93 20.39
C ALA A 56 9.52 3.30 20.18
N VAL A 57 9.57 1.97 20.27
CA VAL A 57 10.73 1.15 19.95
C VAL A 57 10.33 0.05 18.98
N ILE A 58 11.20 -0.28 18.04
CA ILE A 58 11.05 -1.39 17.10
C ILE A 58 11.96 -2.52 17.55
N ARG A 59 11.37 -3.69 17.78
CA ARG A 59 12.11 -4.93 18.06
C ARG A 59 12.03 -5.83 16.84
N MET A 60 13.19 -6.09 16.23
CA MET A 60 13.35 -7.12 15.21
C MET A 60 13.87 -8.38 15.90
N ALA A 61 13.13 -9.48 15.81
CA ALA A 61 13.52 -10.78 16.35
C ALA A 61 13.55 -11.79 15.21
N VAL A 62 14.65 -12.53 15.11
CA VAL A 62 14.81 -13.63 14.16
C VAL A 62 14.63 -14.92 14.94
N MET A 63 13.65 -15.71 14.49
CA MET A 63 13.26 -16.96 15.10
C MET A 63 13.52 -18.10 14.10
N ASP A 64 13.86 -19.26 14.62
CA ASP A 64 13.96 -20.51 13.88
C ASP A 64 12.56 -21.08 13.57
N GLU A 65 12.48 -22.10 12.72
CA GLU A 65 11.22 -22.79 12.36
C GLU A 65 10.50 -23.36 13.59
N ASN A 66 11.25 -23.70 14.64
CA ASN A 66 10.75 -24.18 15.92
C ASN A 66 10.34 -23.04 16.90
N ASN A 67 10.20 -21.80 16.43
CA ASN A 67 9.98 -20.60 17.26
C ASN A 67 11.08 -20.31 18.29
N LYS A 68 12.29 -20.87 18.10
CA LYS A 68 13.45 -20.60 18.96
C LYS A 68 14.09 -19.28 18.57
N LEU A 69 14.36 -18.39 19.53
CA LEU A 69 15.00 -17.10 19.25
C LEU A 69 16.48 -17.30 18.87
N LEU A 70 16.84 -16.92 17.64
CA LEU A 70 18.22 -16.91 17.17
C LEU A 70 18.92 -15.60 17.53
N GLY A 71 18.19 -14.49 17.52
CA GLY A 71 18.71 -13.20 17.94
C GLY A 71 17.69 -12.09 17.75
N HIS A 72 17.92 -10.95 18.40
CA HIS A 72 17.05 -9.80 18.30
C HIS A 72 17.82 -8.47 18.33
N ARG A 73 17.16 -7.40 17.88
CA ARG A 73 17.63 -6.03 18.05
C ARG A 73 16.46 -5.11 18.39
N VAL A 74 16.66 -4.29 19.40
CA VAL A 74 15.74 -3.20 19.76
C VAL A 74 16.35 -1.88 19.29
N LEU A 75 15.59 -1.12 18.51
CA LEU A 75 15.97 0.22 18.03
C LEU A 75 14.86 1.21 18.38
N PRO A 76 15.18 2.38 18.97
CA PRO A 76 14.20 3.45 19.13
C PRO A 76 13.75 3.97 17.76
N VAL A 77 12.48 4.35 17.66
CA VAL A 77 11.96 4.99 16.43
C VAL A 77 12.62 6.35 16.25
N MET A 78 12.78 7.11 17.33
CA MET A 78 13.61 8.31 17.34
C MET A 78 15.09 7.94 17.11
N GLY A 79 15.64 8.40 15.99
CA GLY A 79 17.03 8.15 15.60
C GLY A 79 17.22 6.97 14.66
N LEU A 80 16.14 6.35 14.18
CA LEU A 80 16.21 5.33 13.14
C LEU A 80 16.73 5.97 11.84
N ARG A 81 17.83 5.44 11.30
CA ARG A 81 18.47 5.99 10.11
C ARG A 81 17.88 5.35 8.85
N PRO A 82 17.30 6.13 7.91
CA PRO A 82 16.76 5.58 6.68
C PRO A 82 17.85 5.03 5.74
N GLY A 83 17.40 4.29 4.73
CA GLY A 83 18.22 3.62 3.72
C GLY A 83 18.51 2.14 4.03
N TYR A 84 19.38 1.55 3.23
CA TYR A 84 19.85 0.17 3.41
C TYR A 84 20.84 0.07 4.56
N ARG A 85 20.59 -0.83 5.51
CA ARG A 85 21.37 -0.98 6.74
C ARG A 85 21.53 -2.46 7.11
N HIS A 86 22.72 -2.81 7.59
CA HIS A 86 22.93 -4.05 8.34
C HIS A 86 22.63 -3.82 9.81
N ILE A 87 21.84 -4.72 10.40
CA ILE A 87 21.46 -4.70 11.79
C ILE A 87 22.05 -5.94 12.48
N PRO A 88 23.15 -5.79 13.22
CA PRO A 88 23.73 -6.88 14.00
C PRO A 88 22.80 -7.29 15.14
N LEU A 89 22.46 -8.58 15.16
CA LEU A 89 21.58 -9.18 16.16
C LEU A 89 22.32 -9.38 17.48
N ARG A 90 21.53 -9.49 18.54
CA ARG A 90 21.99 -9.73 19.91
C ARG A 90 21.24 -10.92 20.51
N ASN A 91 21.86 -11.58 21.48
CA ASN A 91 21.19 -12.65 22.23
C ASN A 91 20.17 -12.07 23.22
N GLU A 92 19.50 -12.93 24.00
CA GLU A 92 18.51 -12.54 25.02
C GLU A 92 19.07 -11.60 26.09
N CYS A 93 20.34 -11.77 26.46
CA CYS A 93 21.05 -10.90 27.40
C CYS A 93 21.59 -9.62 26.75
N ASN A 94 21.17 -9.31 25.52
CA ASN A 94 21.59 -8.14 24.75
C ASN A 94 23.10 -8.11 24.45
N LEU A 95 23.76 -9.28 24.43
CA LEU A 95 25.16 -9.46 24.02
C LEU A 95 25.25 -9.57 22.49
N PRO A 96 26.29 -8.97 21.87
CA PRO A 96 26.45 -9.00 20.42
C PRO A 96 26.67 -10.42 19.90
N LEU A 97 25.92 -10.80 18.86
CA LEU A 97 26.22 -11.98 18.05
C LEU A 97 27.15 -11.56 16.91
N LEU A 98 28.16 -12.37 16.59
CA LEU A 98 29.26 -11.95 15.72
C LEU A 98 28.85 -11.86 14.24
N MET A 99 28.26 -12.94 13.72
CA MET A 99 27.87 -13.10 12.32
C MET A 99 26.38 -12.82 12.01
N PRO A 100 25.42 -13.09 12.92
CA PRO A 100 24.00 -12.90 12.63
C PRO A 100 23.64 -11.43 12.43
N THR A 101 23.39 -11.05 11.17
CA THR A 101 23.00 -9.70 10.77
C THR A 101 21.76 -9.77 9.89
N VAL A 102 20.84 -8.82 10.06
CA VAL A 102 19.69 -8.66 9.16
C VAL A 102 19.96 -7.46 8.26
N PHE A 103 19.78 -7.64 6.96
CA PHE A 103 19.84 -6.55 6.01
C PHE A 103 18.43 -6.00 5.78
N VAL A 104 18.24 -4.71 6.03
CA VAL A 104 16.93 -4.05 5.92
C VAL A 104 17.03 -2.75 5.14
N HIS A 105 15.94 -2.39 4.46
CA HIS A 105 15.71 -1.04 3.98
C HIS A 105 14.75 -0.32 4.92
N ILE A 106 15.17 0.80 5.48
CA ILE A 106 14.38 1.61 6.40
C ILE A 106 13.90 2.87 5.68
N SER A 107 12.59 3.08 5.61
CA SER A 107 11.99 4.35 5.20
C SER A 107 11.29 4.98 6.38
N VAL A 108 11.72 6.17 6.78
CA VAL A 108 11.06 6.98 7.82
C VAL A 108 10.46 8.19 7.13
N LYS A 109 9.15 8.39 7.29
CA LYS A 109 8.41 9.51 6.73
C LYS A 109 7.50 10.08 7.81
N ASP A 110 7.23 11.38 7.71
CA ASP A 110 6.23 12.02 8.55
C ASP A 110 4.84 11.51 8.18
N TYR A 111 4.02 11.24 9.19
CA TYR A 111 2.67 10.75 8.97
C TYR A 111 1.79 11.89 8.44
N VAL A 112 1.24 11.67 7.25
CA VAL A 112 0.26 12.55 6.62
C VAL A 112 -1.08 11.82 6.56
N PRO A 113 -2.15 12.38 7.14
CA PRO A 113 -3.50 11.89 6.90
C PRO A 113 -3.87 11.99 5.42
N ASP A 114 -4.56 10.98 4.88
CA ASP A 114 -4.86 10.88 3.46
C ASP A 114 -5.67 12.09 2.95
N ASP A 115 -6.61 12.58 3.77
CA ASP A 115 -7.47 13.75 3.49
C ASP A 115 -6.68 15.07 3.32
N MET A 116 -5.46 15.14 3.85
CA MET A 116 -4.63 16.36 3.83
C MET A 116 -3.44 16.28 2.88
N SER A 117 -3.30 15.18 2.14
CA SER A 117 -2.18 14.92 1.22
C SER A 117 -1.94 16.08 0.23
N VAL A 118 -3.00 16.55 -0.43
CA VAL A 118 -2.96 17.65 -1.41
C VAL A 118 -2.44 18.95 -0.80
N TYR A 119 -2.87 19.27 0.43
CA TYR A 119 -2.40 20.47 1.13
C TYR A 119 -0.93 20.38 1.48
N ILE A 120 -0.48 19.20 1.93
CA ILE A 120 0.93 19.00 2.30
C ILE A 120 1.81 19.04 1.05
N GLU A 121 1.38 18.48 -0.08
CA GLU A 121 2.11 18.57 -1.34
C GLU A 121 2.27 20.03 -1.80
N ALA A 122 1.19 20.83 -1.70
CA ALA A 122 1.25 22.27 -1.98
C ALA A 122 2.20 23.02 -1.02
N LEU A 123 2.31 22.59 0.24
CA LEU A 123 3.23 23.17 1.21
C LEU A 123 4.68 22.74 1.00
N ILE A 124 4.91 21.50 0.54
CA ILE A 124 6.25 20.99 0.21
C ILE A 124 6.79 21.74 -1.02
N ASN A 125 5.94 22.00 -2.03
CA ASN A 125 6.32 22.62 -3.30
C ASN A 125 5.41 23.82 -3.67
N PRO A 126 5.53 24.98 -2.99
CA PRO A 126 4.61 26.09 -3.17
C PRO A 126 4.69 26.75 -4.55
N ILE A 127 5.88 26.80 -5.15
CA ILE A 127 6.10 27.43 -6.47
C ILE A 127 5.40 26.62 -7.57
N ALA A 128 5.51 25.29 -7.51
CA ALA A 128 4.87 24.41 -8.48
C ALA A 128 3.34 24.52 -8.40
N TYR A 129 2.80 24.50 -7.18
CA TYR A 129 1.37 24.65 -6.93
C TYR A 129 0.82 25.97 -7.47
N LEU A 130 1.48 27.10 -7.18
CA LEU A 130 1.06 28.41 -7.69
C LEU A 130 1.13 28.49 -9.21
N SER A 131 2.17 27.92 -9.83
CA SER A 131 2.31 27.90 -11.29
C SER A 131 1.21 27.07 -11.96
N GLU A 132 0.86 25.91 -11.40
CA GLU A 132 -0.24 25.08 -11.90
C GLU A 132 -1.59 25.77 -11.76
N GLN A 133 -1.82 26.42 -10.62
CA GLN A 133 -3.04 27.20 -10.37
C GLN A 133 -3.15 28.37 -11.35
N GLU A 134 -2.05 29.07 -11.64
CA GLU A 134 -2.02 30.17 -12.60
C GLU A 134 -2.31 29.66 -14.02
N LYS A 135 -1.65 28.58 -14.46
CA LYS A 135 -1.91 27.96 -15.78
C LYS A 135 -3.36 27.52 -15.94
N HIS A 136 -3.93 26.91 -14.90
CA HIS A 136 -5.33 26.49 -14.91
C HIS A 136 -6.26 27.71 -14.98
N SER A 137 -5.95 28.79 -14.23
CA SER A 137 -6.73 30.02 -14.28
C SER A 137 -6.67 30.73 -15.64
N GLN A 138 -5.50 30.75 -16.28
CA GLN A 138 -5.31 31.31 -17.63
C GLN A 138 -6.11 30.52 -18.67
N GLN A 139 -6.13 29.18 -18.59
CA GLN A 139 -6.93 28.34 -19.49
C GLN A 139 -8.45 28.56 -19.31
N LEU A 140 -8.91 28.75 -18.07
CA LEU A 140 -10.31 29.06 -17.78
C LEU A 140 -10.70 30.45 -18.29
N ALA A 141 -9.84 31.46 -18.12
CA ALA A 141 -10.10 32.81 -18.61
C ALA A 141 -10.32 32.84 -20.14
N VAL A 142 -9.54 32.06 -20.91
CA VAL A 142 -9.73 31.92 -22.36
C VAL A 142 -11.10 31.33 -22.73
N LEU A 143 -11.64 30.44 -21.91
CA LEU A 143 -12.98 29.86 -22.11
C LEU A 143 -14.09 30.85 -21.74
N GLU A 144 -13.90 31.62 -20.66
CA GLU A 144 -14.86 32.65 -20.22
C GLU A 144 -14.94 33.83 -21.20
N ASP A 145 -13.80 34.27 -21.74
CA ASP A 145 -13.76 35.34 -22.76
C ASP A 145 -14.41 34.92 -24.09
N ALA A 146 -14.53 33.62 -24.36
CA ALA A 146 -15.18 33.08 -25.56
C ALA A 146 -16.72 33.01 -25.45
N GLU A 147 -17.32 33.19 -24.26
CA GLU A 147 -18.78 33.15 -24.07
C GLU A 147 -19.49 34.50 -24.27
N PHE A 148 -18.79 35.56 -24.71
CA PHE A 148 -19.41 36.83 -25.14
C PHE A 148 -19.03 37.22 -26.57
N SER A 149 -19.40 36.39 -27.55
CA SER A 149 -19.57 36.87 -28.93
C SER A 149 -20.69 36.12 -29.66
N VAL A 150 -21.94 36.40 -29.28
CA VAL A 150 -23.07 36.30 -30.21
C VAL A 150 -23.32 37.69 -30.79
N GLN A 151 -22.53 38.05 -31.82
CA GLN A 151 -23.05 38.90 -32.89
C GLN A 151 -22.65 38.29 -34.24
N SER A 152 -23.71 38.05 -35.00
CA SER A 152 -23.74 37.75 -36.43
C SER A 152 -22.73 38.56 -37.25
N ASN A 153 -21.87 37.87 -38.00
CA ASN A 153 -21.86 37.95 -39.47
C ASN A 153 -20.69 37.13 -40.01
N GLY A 154 -20.99 36.28 -40.99
CA GLY A 154 -20.01 35.39 -41.58
C GLY A 154 -18.97 36.12 -42.41
N ARG A 155 -17.76 35.57 -42.43
CA ARG A 155 -17.03 35.31 -43.67
C ARG A 155 -15.92 34.28 -43.43
N ALA A 156 -15.92 33.25 -44.27
CA ALA A 156 -14.88 32.25 -44.36
C ALA A 156 -13.50 32.87 -44.59
N SER A 157 -12.48 32.37 -43.89
CA SER A 157 -11.16 32.13 -44.47
C SER A 157 -10.30 31.25 -43.55
N VAL A 158 -9.85 30.14 -44.12
CA VAL A 158 -8.73 29.28 -43.70
C VAL A 158 -7.59 29.60 -44.69
N PRO A 159 -6.31 29.23 -44.48
CA PRO A 159 -5.34 29.52 -43.41
C PRO A 159 -4.17 30.41 -43.97
N PRO A 160 -3.00 30.55 -43.30
CA PRO A 160 -1.88 29.69 -43.70
C PRO A 160 -0.93 29.24 -42.58
N SER A 161 -0.35 28.06 -42.80
CA SER A 161 1.02 27.65 -42.45
C SER A 161 1.56 26.92 -43.71
N PRO A 162 2.86 26.62 -43.94
CA PRO A 162 4.08 26.84 -43.13
C PRO A 162 5.35 27.27 -43.94
N GLN A 163 6.42 27.73 -43.27
CA GLN A 163 7.84 27.52 -43.67
C GLN A 163 8.69 27.53 -42.37
N HIS A 164 9.02 26.37 -41.79
CA HIS A 164 10.31 25.65 -41.90
C HIS A 164 11.56 26.54 -41.83
N GLU A 165 12.34 26.37 -40.76
CA GLU A 165 13.72 25.83 -40.82
C GLU A 165 14.08 25.24 -39.44
N ASP A 166 14.93 24.24 -39.46
CA ASP A 166 15.03 23.15 -38.49
C ASP A 166 15.89 23.46 -37.26
N SER A 167 15.55 22.84 -36.11
CA SER A 167 16.46 21.88 -35.44
C SER A 167 15.79 21.16 -34.26
N LYS A 168 15.58 19.84 -34.40
CA LYS A 168 15.49 18.83 -33.33
C LYS A 168 16.90 18.19 -33.14
N PRO A 169 17.21 17.38 -32.10
CA PRO A 169 16.34 16.46 -31.33
C PRO A 169 16.49 16.63 -29.78
N LEU A 170 15.73 16.01 -28.87
CA LEU A 170 15.25 14.62 -28.76
C LEU A 170 14.21 14.60 -27.60
N ALA A 171 12.94 14.27 -27.84
CA ALA A 171 12.26 13.00 -27.46
C ALA A 171 12.55 12.51 -26.01
N GLY A 172 11.59 12.11 -25.18
CA GLY A 172 10.16 11.83 -25.35
C GLY A 172 9.56 11.58 -23.95
N ASN A 173 8.34 12.02 -23.68
CA ASN A 173 7.05 11.38 -24.01
C ASN A 173 6.57 10.36 -22.93
N LYS A 174 5.55 10.78 -22.17
CA LYS A 174 4.45 10.00 -21.58
C LYS A 174 3.25 10.99 -21.63
N SER A 175 2.23 10.92 -22.48
CA SER A 175 1.20 9.90 -22.76
C SER A 175 0.62 9.27 -21.49
N SER A 176 -0.69 9.20 -21.24
CA SER A 176 -1.88 10.03 -21.52
C SER A 176 -3.09 9.18 -21.07
N VAL A 177 -3.89 9.70 -20.11
CA VAL A 177 -5.34 9.49 -19.83
C VAL A 177 -5.85 8.05 -19.49
N PRO A 178 -7.03 7.86 -18.84
CA PRO A 178 -8.03 8.85 -18.45
C PRO A 178 -8.58 8.81 -17.01
N ALA A 179 -9.06 9.99 -16.59
CA ALA A 179 -9.92 10.19 -15.45
C ALA A 179 -11.37 9.82 -15.82
N PHE A 180 -12.02 9.06 -14.92
CA PHE A 180 -13.45 8.83 -14.90
C PHE A 180 -14.10 9.96 -14.11
N THR A 181 -15.09 10.60 -14.71
CA THR A 181 -16.00 11.57 -14.11
C THR A 181 -16.92 10.88 -13.09
N GLU A 182 -17.09 11.48 -11.91
CA GLU A 182 -18.34 11.37 -11.17
C GLU A 182 -18.58 12.64 -10.33
N GLU A 183 -19.72 13.26 -10.60
CA GLU A 183 -20.30 14.39 -9.89
C GLU A 183 -20.76 13.97 -8.49
N VAL A 184 -20.42 14.73 -7.45
CA VAL A 184 -21.28 14.83 -6.25
C VAL A 184 -21.27 16.27 -5.72
N THR A 185 -22.42 16.92 -5.94
CA THR A 185 -23.14 17.87 -5.08
C THR A 185 -22.37 18.54 -3.93
N LYS A 186 -22.11 19.86 -4.09
CA LYS A 186 -21.77 20.77 -3.01
C LYS A 186 -22.97 20.99 -2.08
N GLN A 187 -22.82 20.69 -0.79
CA GLN A 187 -23.57 21.36 0.27
C GLN A 187 -22.60 22.03 1.25
N GLN A 188 -22.77 23.35 1.34
CA GLN A 188 -22.13 24.24 2.30
C GLN A 188 -22.65 23.96 3.72
N ILE A 189 -21.77 23.70 4.68
CA ILE A 189 -21.93 24.19 6.06
C ILE A 189 -20.59 24.71 6.55
N THR A 190 -20.53 26.04 6.64
CA THR A 190 -19.55 26.81 7.40
C THR A 190 -19.80 26.64 8.90
N LYS A 191 -18.74 26.60 9.71
CA LYS A 191 -18.65 27.26 11.03
C LYS A 191 -17.25 27.09 11.64
N LYS A 192 -16.47 28.18 11.59
CA LYS A 192 -15.34 28.47 12.49
C LYS A 192 -15.86 28.60 13.94
N PRO A 193 -15.12 28.14 14.96
CA PRO A 193 -15.26 28.67 16.31
C PRO A 193 -14.27 29.80 16.54
N THR A 194 -14.81 31.01 16.68
CA THR A 194 -14.15 32.22 17.14
C THR A 194 -14.04 32.17 18.67
N HIS A 195 -12.84 32.28 19.24
CA HIS A 195 -12.68 32.58 20.68
C HIS A 195 -12.56 34.09 20.87
N PRO A 196 -13.33 34.73 21.78
CA PRO A 196 -13.18 36.15 22.06
C PRO A 196 -11.94 36.42 22.90
N LEU A 197 -11.09 37.30 22.37
CA LEU A 197 -10.02 38.00 23.05
C LEU A 197 -10.63 39.02 24.05
N VAL A 198 -10.41 38.85 25.35
CA VAL A 198 -10.77 39.86 26.36
C VAL A 198 -9.51 40.61 26.80
N LYS A 199 -9.63 41.94 26.74
CA LYS A 199 -8.64 42.99 26.98
C LYS A 199 -8.05 42.96 28.39
N ALA A 200 -6.78 43.36 28.49
CA ALA A 200 -6.06 43.62 29.74
C ALA A 200 -6.01 45.13 30.06
N GLU A 201 -5.74 45.42 31.36
CA GLU A 201 -5.20 46.64 32.01
C GLU A 201 -6.07 47.22 33.18
N PRO A 202 -5.49 47.89 34.21
CA PRO A 202 -4.95 47.24 35.41
C PRO A 202 -5.46 47.88 36.74
N SER A 203 -5.31 47.21 37.90
CA SER A 203 -5.03 47.91 39.18
C SER A 203 -4.78 46.96 40.36
N ASN A 204 -3.56 47.10 40.90
CA ASN A 204 -3.11 46.99 42.29
C ASN A 204 -3.63 45.89 43.24
N GLY A 205 -2.69 45.06 43.70
CA GLY A 205 -2.74 44.48 45.06
C GLY A 205 -2.13 43.09 45.24
N GLN A 206 -0.78 43.03 45.34
CA GLN A 206 0.07 42.00 45.96
C GLN A 206 -0.05 40.48 45.60
N PRO A 207 1.08 39.74 45.61
CA PRO A 207 1.17 38.37 45.09
C PRO A 207 0.74 37.32 46.13
N ASN A 208 -0.30 36.54 45.83
CA ASN A 208 -0.60 35.29 46.53
C ASN A 208 -0.23 34.10 45.64
N PRO A 209 0.72 33.23 46.03
CA PRO A 209 1.03 32.01 45.30
C PRO A 209 0.05 30.91 45.70
N SER A 210 -1.21 31.04 45.30
CA SER A 210 -2.21 29.98 45.46
C SER A 210 -2.15 29.05 44.24
N LEU A 211 -1.25 28.07 44.34
CA LEU A 211 -1.34 26.73 43.78
C LEU A 211 -2.49 26.53 42.77
N LEU A 212 -2.16 26.52 41.47
CA LEU A 212 -2.90 25.71 40.51
C LEU A 212 -2.71 24.25 40.94
N VAL A 213 -3.57 23.77 41.84
CA VAL A 213 -3.62 22.35 42.20
C VAL A 213 -4.04 21.61 40.93
N PRO A 214 -3.20 20.70 40.39
CA PRO A 214 -3.59 19.89 39.25
C PRO A 214 -4.86 19.13 39.62
N THR A 215 -5.95 19.37 38.90
CA THR A 215 -7.19 18.62 39.10
C THR A 215 -6.88 17.13 38.89
N PRO A 216 -7.09 16.27 39.91
CA PRO A 216 -6.71 14.87 39.82
C PRO A 216 -7.52 14.19 38.71
N LEU A 217 -6.91 13.21 38.03
CA LEU A 217 -7.45 12.53 36.84
C LEU A 217 -8.86 11.95 37.04
N LYS A 218 -9.26 11.67 38.29
CA LYS A 218 -10.59 11.17 38.65
C LYS A 218 -11.68 12.23 38.55
N ASP A 219 -11.39 13.49 38.87
CA ASP A 219 -12.39 14.57 38.86
C ASP A 219 -12.64 15.11 37.44
N LEU A 220 -11.64 15.00 36.56
CA LEU A 220 -11.76 15.33 35.14
C LEU A 220 -12.75 14.40 34.40
N LYS A 221 -12.86 13.13 34.83
CA LYS A 221 -13.81 12.16 34.28
C LYS A 221 -15.28 12.48 34.62
N ASN A 222 -15.52 13.25 35.68
CA ASN A 222 -16.87 13.63 36.10
C ASN A 222 -17.36 14.92 35.41
N GLN A 223 -16.51 15.58 34.62
CA GLN A 223 -16.88 16.80 33.93
C GLN A 223 -17.81 16.52 32.75
N LYS A 224 -18.82 17.39 32.56
CA LYS A 224 -19.77 17.28 31.43
C LYS A 224 -19.07 17.28 30.06
N GLY A 225 -17.90 17.91 29.94
CA GLY A 225 -17.08 17.87 28.73
C GLY A 225 -16.51 16.48 28.43
N PHE A 226 -16.07 15.75 29.46
CA PHE A 226 -15.55 14.39 29.32
C PHE A 226 -16.64 13.42 28.85
N PHE A 227 -17.82 13.45 29.45
CA PHE A 227 -18.96 12.63 29.01
C PHE A 227 -19.38 12.92 27.57
N LYS A 228 -19.37 14.19 27.14
CA LYS A 228 -19.68 14.55 25.74
C LYS A 228 -18.68 13.93 24.75
N VAL A 229 -17.39 13.93 25.09
CA VAL A 229 -16.34 13.33 24.25
C VAL A 229 -16.47 11.80 24.21
N ILE A 230 -16.77 11.16 25.34
CA ILE A 230 -17.03 9.70 25.38
C ILE A 230 -18.25 9.34 24.54
N CYS A 231 -19.39 10.02 24.72
CA CYS A 231 -20.58 9.77 23.89
C CYS A 231 -20.33 10.03 22.40
N LYS A 232 -19.45 10.98 22.04
CA LYS A 232 -19.06 11.22 20.65
C LYS A 232 -18.22 10.06 20.11
N ARG A 233 -17.20 9.63 20.86
CA ARG A 233 -16.36 8.46 20.54
C ARG A 233 -17.20 7.19 20.36
N ASP A 234 -18.16 6.96 21.25
CA ASP A 234 -19.01 5.76 21.20
C ASP A 234 -19.92 5.78 19.96
N LYS A 235 -20.45 6.94 19.59
CA LYS A 235 -21.23 7.10 18.34
C LYS A 235 -20.38 6.90 17.08
N GLU A 236 -19.13 7.36 17.10
CA GLU A 236 -18.16 7.15 16.00
C GLU A 236 -17.74 5.68 15.89
N LEU A 237 -17.55 4.98 17.02
CA LEU A 237 -17.26 3.54 17.03
C LEU A 237 -18.45 2.73 16.52
N GLU A 238 -19.67 3.08 16.93
CA GLU A 238 -20.89 2.42 16.46
C GLU A 238 -21.09 2.59 14.94
N SER A 239 -20.84 3.80 14.40
CA SER A 239 -20.95 4.05 12.97
C SER A 239 -19.85 3.33 12.17
N LEU A 240 -18.63 3.28 12.70
CA LEU A 240 -17.52 2.55 12.10
C LEU A 240 -17.78 1.03 12.11
N SER A 241 -18.29 0.49 13.23
CA SER A 241 -18.68 -0.92 13.34
C SER A 241 -19.75 -1.28 12.30
N LYS A 242 -20.79 -0.46 12.16
CA LYS A 242 -21.83 -0.66 11.13
C LYS A 242 -21.27 -0.60 9.70
N LYS A 243 -20.26 0.25 9.45
CA LYS A 243 -19.59 0.32 8.15
C LYS A 243 -18.79 -0.95 7.86
N HIS A 244 -18.05 -1.47 8.85
CA HIS A 244 -17.32 -2.73 8.72
C HIS A 244 -18.25 -3.93 8.53
N GLU A 245 -19.36 -3.99 9.25
CA GLU A 245 -20.35 -5.07 9.10
C GLU A 245 -20.95 -5.09 7.69
N LYS A 246 -21.38 -3.93 7.18
CA LYS A 246 -21.87 -3.80 5.80
C LYS A 246 -20.81 -4.20 4.78
N ALA A 247 -19.56 -3.78 4.96
CA ALA A 247 -18.48 -4.17 4.06
C ALA A 247 -18.24 -5.69 4.07
N ARG A 248 -18.28 -6.33 5.25
CA ARG A 248 -18.19 -7.79 5.37
C ARG A 248 -19.35 -8.50 4.67
N GLU A 249 -20.56 -8.00 4.82
CA GLU A 249 -21.76 -8.56 4.18
C GLU A 249 -21.65 -8.47 2.65
N THR A 250 -21.27 -7.31 2.10
CA THR A 250 -21.07 -7.15 0.65
C THR A 250 -19.96 -8.05 0.11
N MET A 251 -18.87 -8.25 0.86
CA MET A 251 -17.78 -9.14 0.46
C MET A 251 -18.23 -10.61 0.48
N ARG A 252 -19.06 -10.99 1.45
CA ARG A 252 -19.65 -12.35 1.52
C ARG A 252 -20.58 -12.61 0.33
N GLU A 253 -21.45 -11.66 0.00
CA GLU A 253 -22.37 -11.77 -1.15
C GLU A 253 -21.59 -11.89 -2.48
N ILE A 254 -20.49 -11.14 -2.65
CA ILE A 254 -19.61 -11.27 -3.82
C ILE A 254 -18.98 -12.67 -3.88
N HIS A 255 -18.48 -13.18 -2.75
CA HIS A 255 -17.87 -14.52 -2.70
C HIS A 255 -18.88 -15.61 -3.02
N GLU A 256 -20.09 -15.52 -2.46
CA GLU A 256 -21.19 -16.47 -2.71
C GLU A 256 -21.61 -16.49 -4.19
N LEU A 257 -21.73 -15.31 -4.82
CA LEU A 257 -22.01 -15.21 -6.26
C LEU A 257 -20.87 -15.77 -7.12
N GLN A 258 -19.61 -15.64 -6.69
CA GLN A 258 -18.46 -16.22 -7.39
C GLN A 258 -18.45 -17.75 -7.27
N GLU A 259 -18.75 -18.29 -6.09
CA GLU A 259 -18.87 -19.73 -5.86
C GLU A 259 -20.01 -20.34 -6.68
N GLU A 260 -21.19 -19.71 -6.71
CA GLU A 260 -22.33 -20.18 -7.52
C GLU A 260 -21.98 -20.21 -9.01
N ARG A 261 -21.30 -19.17 -9.51
CA ARG A 261 -20.81 -19.13 -10.90
C ARG A 261 -19.80 -20.24 -11.20
N LEU A 262 -18.87 -20.51 -10.28
CA LEU A 262 -17.89 -21.58 -10.43
C LEU A 262 -18.60 -22.94 -10.46
N MET A 263 -19.56 -23.17 -9.55
CA MET A 263 -20.33 -24.40 -9.47
C MET A 263 -21.12 -24.66 -10.77
N ILE A 264 -21.82 -23.64 -11.29
CA ILE A 264 -22.56 -23.74 -12.56
C ILE A 264 -21.61 -24.07 -13.73
N SER A 265 -20.43 -23.46 -13.75
CA SER A 265 -19.40 -23.73 -14.76
C SER A 265 -18.89 -25.18 -14.68
N GLN A 266 -18.62 -25.69 -13.48
CA GLN A 266 -18.19 -27.06 -13.27
C GLN A 266 -19.22 -28.08 -13.74
N VAL A 267 -20.51 -27.88 -13.40
CA VAL A 267 -21.60 -28.76 -13.83
C VAL A 267 -21.70 -28.78 -15.36
N LYS A 268 -21.66 -27.61 -16.01
CA LYS A 268 -21.68 -27.51 -17.48
C LYS A 268 -20.51 -28.25 -18.12
N ALA A 269 -19.29 -28.12 -17.57
CA ALA A 269 -18.10 -28.80 -18.06
C ALA A 269 -18.23 -30.33 -17.93
N LYS A 270 -18.70 -30.84 -16.79
CA LYS A 270 -18.92 -32.28 -16.56
C LYS A 270 -19.95 -32.85 -17.54
N THR A 271 -21.11 -32.20 -17.69
CA THR A 271 -22.16 -32.65 -18.62
C THR A 271 -21.70 -32.59 -20.09
N ALA A 272 -20.88 -31.62 -20.47
CA ALA A 272 -20.30 -31.56 -21.82
C ALA A 272 -19.34 -32.71 -22.08
N MET A 273 -18.47 -33.02 -21.11
CA MET A 273 -17.49 -34.11 -21.23
C MET A 273 -18.16 -35.48 -21.28
N GLU A 274 -19.20 -35.72 -20.48
CA GLU A 274 -20.00 -36.96 -20.55
C GLU A 274 -20.60 -37.19 -21.95
N LYS A 275 -21.07 -36.13 -22.63
CA LYS A 275 -21.57 -36.23 -24.01
C LYS A 275 -20.46 -36.59 -25.00
N VAL A 276 -19.23 -36.11 -24.80
CA VAL A 276 -18.06 -36.45 -25.63
C VAL A 276 -17.64 -37.90 -25.39
N HIS A 277 -17.51 -38.31 -24.13
CA HIS A 277 -17.15 -39.67 -23.74
C HIS A 277 -18.16 -40.71 -24.24
N ALA A 278 -19.47 -40.41 -24.16
CA ALA A 278 -20.52 -41.27 -24.69
C ALA A 278 -20.43 -41.46 -26.22
N LYS A 279 -20.04 -40.42 -26.97
CA LYS A 279 -19.80 -40.52 -28.43
C LYS A 279 -18.54 -41.32 -28.75
N SER A 280 -17.47 -41.09 -27.97
CA SER A 280 -16.19 -41.80 -28.12
C SER A 280 -16.36 -43.30 -27.87
N LEU A 281 -17.10 -43.67 -26.82
CA LEU A 281 -17.39 -45.07 -26.48
C LEU A 281 -18.21 -45.78 -27.57
N LYS A 282 -19.22 -45.10 -28.13
CA LYS A 282 -20.00 -45.63 -29.29
C LYS A 282 -19.11 -45.89 -30.52
N LYS A 283 -18.11 -45.04 -30.77
CA LYS A 283 -17.15 -45.21 -31.88
C LYS A 283 -16.16 -46.36 -31.60
N ALA A 284 -15.72 -46.50 -30.36
CA ALA A 284 -14.81 -47.55 -29.91
C ALA A 284 -15.42 -48.95 -30.04
N ILE A 285 -16.71 -49.10 -29.72
CA ILE A 285 -17.45 -50.37 -29.92
C ILE A 285 -17.42 -50.82 -31.37
N LYS A 286 -17.47 -49.89 -32.33
CA LYS A 286 -17.42 -50.19 -33.77
C LYS A 286 -16.01 -50.52 -34.29
N THR A 287 -14.96 -50.12 -33.57
CA THR A 287 -13.55 -50.26 -33.97
C THR A 287 -12.77 -51.29 -33.16
N GLY A 288 -13.38 -51.89 -32.13
CA GLY A 288 -12.78 -52.94 -31.31
C GLY A 288 -11.84 -52.46 -30.19
N ASN A 289 -11.65 -51.14 -30.02
CA ASN A 289 -10.70 -50.55 -29.07
C ASN A 289 -11.38 -49.97 -27.82
N VAL A 290 -12.34 -50.70 -27.23
CA VAL A 290 -13.20 -50.20 -26.14
C VAL A 290 -12.41 -49.90 -24.86
N GLU A 291 -11.54 -50.81 -24.44
CA GLU A 291 -10.76 -50.69 -23.19
C GLU A 291 -9.86 -49.46 -23.17
N GLN A 292 -9.13 -49.20 -24.26
CA GLN A 292 -8.23 -48.05 -24.35
C GLN A 292 -8.98 -46.72 -24.29
N VAL A 293 -10.14 -46.64 -24.94
CA VAL A 293 -10.98 -45.43 -24.95
C VAL A 293 -11.64 -45.20 -23.59
N GLU A 294 -12.07 -46.27 -22.91
CA GLU A 294 -12.62 -46.17 -21.55
C GLU A 294 -11.56 -45.69 -20.54
N GLN A 295 -10.34 -46.19 -20.66
CA GLN A 295 -9.22 -45.80 -19.80
C GLN A 295 -8.80 -44.33 -20.04
N ALA A 296 -8.78 -43.88 -21.30
CA ALA A 296 -8.52 -42.48 -21.65
C ALA A 296 -9.62 -41.54 -21.11
N ASN A 297 -10.90 -41.90 -21.31
CA ASN A 297 -12.03 -41.12 -20.77
C ASN A 297 -11.96 -41.01 -19.23
N ARG A 298 -11.57 -42.09 -18.54
CA ARG A 298 -11.39 -42.09 -17.08
C ARG A 298 -10.27 -41.15 -16.64
N GLN A 299 -9.16 -41.12 -17.36
CA GLN A 299 -8.03 -40.22 -17.07
C GLN A 299 -8.42 -38.75 -17.28
N GLU A 300 -9.11 -38.42 -18.37
CA GLU A 300 -9.63 -37.08 -18.62
C GLU A 300 -10.60 -36.64 -17.52
N TYR A 301 -11.45 -37.55 -17.04
CA TYR A 301 -12.37 -37.27 -15.93
C TYR A 301 -11.66 -36.98 -14.61
N GLN A 302 -10.60 -37.73 -14.32
CA GLN A 302 -9.76 -37.49 -13.14
C GLN A 302 -8.98 -36.17 -13.26
N GLN A 303 -8.50 -35.83 -14.45
CA GLN A 303 -7.77 -34.59 -14.70
C GLN A 303 -8.69 -33.37 -14.56
N LEU A 304 -9.89 -33.42 -15.14
CA LEU A 304 -10.88 -32.35 -15.01
C LEU A 304 -11.29 -32.15 -13.54
N THR A 305 -11.47 -33.23 -12.78
CA THR A 305 -11.83 -33.14 -11.35
C THR A 305 -10.70 -32.47 -10.56
N ARG A 306 -9.43 -32.83 -10.80
CA ARG A 306 -8.28 -32.20 -10.15
C ARG A 306 -8.15 -30.71 -10.48
N GLU A 307 -8.34 -30.34 -11.75
CA GLU A 307 -8.27 -28.94 -12.18
C GLU A 307 -9.43 -28.11 -11.61
N GLN A 308 -10.57 -28.74 -11.34
CA GLN A 308 -11.71 -28.10 -10.68
C GLN A 308 -11.49 -27.92 -9.18
N ASP A 309 -10.90 -28.90 -8.50
CA ASP A 309 -10.55 -28.82 -7.08
C ASP A 309 -9.45 -27.76 -6.82
N GLU A 310 -8.51 -27.58 -7.75
CA GLU A 310 -7.46 -26.55 -7.65
C GLU A 310 -8.00 -25.11 -7.81
N LYS A 311 -9.14 -24.95 -8.49
CA LYS A 311 -9.79 -23.65 -8.70
C LYS A 311 -10.73 -23.24 -7.56
N VAL A 312 -11.06 -24.16 -6.66
CA VAL A 312 -11.83 -23.83 -5.44
C VAL A 312 -10.82 -23.42 -4.37
N PRO A 313 -10.77 -22.14 -3.95
CA PRO A 313 -9.88 -21.75 -2.87
C PRO A 313 -10.21 -22.56 -1.61
N PRO A 314 -9.20 -22.97 -0.82
CA PRO A 314 -9.45 -23.67 0.44
C PRO A 314 -10.38 -22.79 1.27
N ASN A 315 -11.49 -23.38 1.71
CA ASN A 315 -12.47 -22.72 2.54
C ASN A 315 -11.72 -22.13 3.75
N VAL A 316 -11.47 -20.83 3.72
CA VAL A 316 -10.94 -20.10 4.88
C VAL A 316 -12.12 -20.00 5.81
N ALA A 317 -12.39 -21.12 6.49
CA ALA A 317 -13.25 -21.16 7.65
C ALA A 317 -12.74 -20.04 8.55
N LEU A 318 -13.53 -18.98 8.61
CA LEU A 318 -13.37 -17.87 9.51
C LEU A 318 -13.27 -18.47 10.91
N HIS A 319 -12.06 -18.57 11.42
CA HIS A 319 -11.84 -18.79 12.84
C HIS A 319 -12.51 -17.63 13.58
N GLU A 320 -13.44 -18.00 14.45
CA GLU A 320 -14.16 -17.15 15.41
C GLU A 320 -13.24 -16.20 16.18
#